data_AF-A0AAU4JCR1-F1
#
_entry.id   AF-A0AAU4JCR1-F1
#
_cell.length_a   1.000
_cell.length_b   1.000
_cell.length_c   1.000
_cell.angle_alpha   90.00
_cell.angle_beta   90.00
_cell.angle_gamma   90.00
#
_symmetry.space_group_name_H-M   'P 1'
#
loop_
_entity.id
_entity.type
_entity.pdbx_description
1 polymer ?
#
loop_
_entity_poly.entity_id
_entity_poly.type
_entity_poly.pdbx_seq_one_letter_code
_entity_poly.pdbx_strand_id
1 'polypeptide(L)'
;MNNRNVFASPSHRWSDPRARLLDEAVCEAVCEDVLAGLSLDLPVTEHLAELVGALDAGWRQIAKRLESAGKDAKVSLDVLPNGRVKLNVEKLGALGEPKSLAWLRKGVEKMPPKINLPDLVFDVHSWTGFLDAFVHLATAPPV
;
A
#
# COMPACT_ATOMS: atom_id res chain seq x y z
N MET A 1 30.25 -1.20 -8.76
CA MET A 1 29.09 -0.84 -9.60
C MET A 1 28.90 0.66 -9.49
N ASN A 2 29.16 1.38 -10.59
CA ASN A 2 29.13 2.83 -10.65
C ASN A 2 27.71 3.27 -11.05
N ASN A 3 26.87 3.63 -10.07
CA ASN A 3 25.53 4.14 -10.38
C ASN A 3 25.65 5.54 -10.99
N ARG A 4 25.56 5.62 -12.32
CA ARG A 4 25.45 6.89 -13.05
C ARG A 4 24.08 7.49 -12.78
N ASN A 5 24.02 8.46 -11.88
CA ASN A 5 22.82 9.26 -11.69
C ASN A 5 22.67 10.19 -12.90
N VAL A 6 21.55 10.09 -13.62
CA VAL A 6 21.20 10.96 -14.74
C VAL A 6 20.12 11.91 -14.25
N PHE A 7 20.40 13.21 -14.32
CA PHE A 7 19.48 14.26 -13.92
C PHE A 7 19.06 15.07 -15.15
N ALA A 8 17.79 15.47 -15.23
CA ALA A 8 17.23 16.20 -16.35
C ALA A 8 16.98 17.66 -15.96
N SER A 9 17.68 18.59 -16.61
CA SER A 9 17.44 20.03 -16.51
C SER A 9 16.50 20.49 -17.65
N PRO A 10 15.48 21.35 -17.41
CA PRO A 10 15.19 22.10 -16.19
C PRO A 10 14.15 21.43 -15.27
N SER A 11 13.98 20.11 -15.33
CA SER A 11 12.87 19.45 -14.65
C SER A 11 12.99 19.54 -13.12
N HIS A 12 11.92 19.96 -12.44
CA HIS A 12 11.93 20.06 -10.98
C HIS A 12 11.81 18.68 -10.29
N ARG A 13 11.27 17.68 -11.00
CA ARG A 13 11.04 16.33 -10.48
C ARG A 13 12.24 15.40 -10.63
N TRP A 14 13.05 15.60 -11.68
CA TRP A 14 14.22 14.76 -12.00
C TRP A 14 15.53 15.56 -12.00
N SER A 15 15.58 16.69 -11.28
CA SER A 15 16.80 17.46 -11.04
C SER A 15 17.74 16.76 -10.07
N ASP A 16 19.02 17.11 -10.11
CA ASP A 16 19.96 16.71 -9.05
C ASP A 16 19.55 17.35 -7.72
N PRO A 17 19.18 16.57 -6.70
CA PRO A 17 18.83 17.12 -5.40
C PRO A 17 20.03 17.79 -4.72
N ARG A 18 21.26 17.40 -5.06
CA ARG A 18 22.48 18.00 -4.47
C ARG A 18 22.74 19.41 -4.98
N ALA A 19 22.26 19.74 -6.17
CA ALA A 19 22.35 21.10 -6.70
C ALA A 19 21.49 22.11 -5.91
N ARG A 20 20.67 21.64 -4.96
CA ARG A 20 19.84 22.47 -4.06
C ARG A 20 20.33 22.47 -2.62
N LEU A 21 21.50 21.90 -2.34
CA LEU A 21 22.10 21.99 -1.02
C LEU A 21 22.39 23.47 -0.71
N LEU A 22 22.01 23.89 0.48
CA LEU A 22 22.32 25.24 0.97
C LEU A 22 23.79 25.29 1.36
N ASP A 23 24.45 26.38 1.01
CA ASP A 23 25.78 26.70 1.52
C ASP A 23 25.70 26.98 3.03
N GLU A 24 26.80 26.77 3.75
CA GLU A 24 26.87 26.84 5.22
C GLU A 24 26.29 28.14 5.79
N ALA A 25 26.66 29.29 5.22
CA ALA A 25 26.15 30.59 5.65
C ALA A 25 24.64 30.79 5.38
N VAL A 26 24.13 30.18 4.31
CA VAL A 26 22.70 30.26 3.97
C VAL A 26 21.90 29.29 4.83
N CYS A 27 22.44 28.12 5.18
CA CYS A 27 21.77 27.28 6.15
C CYS A 27 21.77 27.95 7.51
N GLU A 28 22.89 28.44 8.04
CA GLU A 28 22.90 29.03 9.38
C GLU A 28 21.84 30.15 9.55
N ALA A 29 21.59 30.93 8.49
CA ALA A 29 20.57 31.97 8.46
C ALA A 29 19.11 31.46 8.43
N VAL A 30 18.85 30.24 7.92
CA VAL A 30 17.48 29.72 7.66
C VAL A 30 17.22 28.39 8.39
N CYS A 31 18.25 27.79 8.98
CA CYS A 31 18.28 26.47 9.61
C CYS A 31 17.26 26.44 10.77
N GLU A 32 17.20 27.47 11.63
CA GLU A 32 16.21 27.56 12.73
C GLU A 32 14.75 27.59 12.22
N ASP A 33 14.46 28.41 11.21
CA ASP A 33 13.12 28.49 10.61
C ASP A 33 12.72 27.17 9.95
N VAL A 34 13.68 26.49 9.31
CA VAL A 34 13.47 25.16 8.70
C VAL A 34 13.25 24.10 9.77
N LEU A 35 14.03 24.10 10.85
CA LEU A 35 13.86 23.17 11.96
C LEU A 35 12.51 23.38 12.65
N ALA A 36 12.11 24.63 12.90
CA ALA A 36 10.79 24.97 13.41
C ALA A 36 9.67 24.51 12.44
N GLY A 37 9.84 24.74 11.14
CA GLY A 37 8.90 24.27 10.11
C GLY A 37 8.79 22.74 10.01
N LEU A 38 9.86 22.03 10.35
CA LEU A 38 9.90 20.57 10.44
C LEU A 38 9.46 20.03 11.82
N SER A 39 9.05 20.91 12.74
CA SER A 39 8.74 20.54 14.13
C SER A 39 9.91 19.85 14.85
N LEU A 40 11.14 20.27 14.53
CA LEU A 40 12.40 19.84 15.13
C LEU A 40 12.95 20.94 16.04
N ASP A 41 12.10 21.49 16.89
CA ASP A 41 12.36 22.61 17.79
C ASP A 41 13.07 22.22 19.10
N LEU A 42 12.99 20.94 19.50
CA LEU A 42 13.77 20.42 20.63
C LEU A 42 15.26 20.23 20.29
N PRO A 43 16.14 20.20 21.32
CA PRO A 43 17.53 19.80 21.15
C PRO A 43 17.63 18.43 20.46
N VAL A 44 18.61 18.29 19.55
CA VAL A 44 18.83 17.05 18.78
C VAL A 44 18.91 15.81 19.68
N THR A 45 19.53 15.93 20.85
CA THR A 45 19.66 14.83 21.82
C THR A 45 18.31 14.37 22.37
N GLU A 46 17.36 15.26 22.56
CA GLU A 46 16.03 14.93 23.08
C GLU A 46 15.18 14.23 22.01
N HIS A 47 15.19 14.74 20.77
CA HIS A 47 14.55 14.09 19.62
C HIS A 47 15.09 12.68 19.39
N LEU A 48 16.42 12.51 19.44
CA LEU A 48 17.03 11.19 19.30
C LEU A 48 16.67 10.26 20.46
N ALA A 49 16.62 10.76 21.69
CA ALA A 49 16.21 9.97 22.84
C ALA A 49 14.76 9.50 22.72
N GLU A 50 13.86 10.36 22.23
CA GLU A 50 12.46 10.01 21.97
C GLU A 50 12.34 8.92 20.89
N LEU A 51 13.03 9.09 19.76
CA LEU A 51 13.02 8.12 18.67
C LEU A 51 13.58 6.76 19.11
N VAL A 52 14.68 6.76 19.87
CA VAL A 52 15.27 5.54 20.43
C VAL A 52 14.31 4.88 21.43
N GLY A 53 13.66 5.68 22.27
CA GLY A 53 12.66 5.19 23.23
C GLY A 53 11.44 4.56 22.53
N ALA A 54 10.92 5.22 21.49
CA ALA A 54 9.81 4.70 20.70
C ALA A 54 10.18 3.39 19.98
N LEU A 55 11.42 3.32 19.44
CA LEU A 55 11.94 2.13 18.80
C LEU A 55 12.07 0.97 19.81
N ASP A 56 12.68 1.21 20.98
CA ASP A 56 12.83 0.19 22.03
C ASP A 56 11.47 -0.30 22.53
N ALA A 57 10.53 0.61 22.78
CA ALA A 57 9.16 0.27 23.17
C ALA A 57 8.45 -0.58 22.12
N GLY A 58 8.59 -0.23 20.84
CA GLY A 58 8.04 -1.00 19.72
C GLY A 58 8.60 -2.41 19.65
N TRP A 59 9.92 -2.56 19.77
CA TRP A 59 10.57 -3.88 19.77
C TRP A 59 10.16 -4.73 20.97
N ARG A 60 10.12 -4.15 22.17
CA ARG A 60 9.64 -4.86 23.37
C ARG A 60 8.19 -5.29 23.24
N GLN A 61 7.35 -4.47 22.64
CA GLN A 61 5.95 -4.83 22.39
C GLN A 61 5.84 -6.01 21.42
N ILE A 62 6.63 -6.02 20.33
CA ILE A 62 6.68 -7.13 19.37
C ILE A 62 7.16 -8.41 20.08
N ALA A 63 8.24 -8.33 20.86
CA ALA A 63 8.76 -9.47 21.62
C ALA A 63 7.70 -10.05 22.57
N LYS A 64 7.02 -9.19 23.35
CA LYS A 64 5.95 -9.61 24.27
C LYS A 64 4.78 -10.26 23.52
N ARG A 65 4.38 -9.70 22.37
CA ARG A 65 3.31 -10.28 21.53
C ARG A 65 3.71 -11.65 21.00
N LEU A 66 4.96 -11.81 20.56
CA LEU A 66 5.48 -13.06 20.06
C LEU A 66 5.52 -14.14 21.16
N GLU A 67 6.00 -13.79 22.35
CA GLU A 67 5.95 -14.66 23.53
C GLU A 67 4.52 -15.08 23.88
N SER A 68 3.57 -14.13 23.89
CA SER A 68 2.16 -14.40 24.20
C SER A 68 1.45 -15.28 23.15
N ALA A 69 1.88 -15.18 21.89
CA ALA A 69 1.31 -15.96 20.78
C ALA A 69 1.84 -17.40 20.76
N GLY A 70 3.01 -17.68 21.35
CA GLY A 70 3.53 -19.03 21.54
C GLY A 70 3.55 -19.85 20.23
N LYS A 71 2.84 -20.98 20.22
CA LYS A 71 2.74 -21.88 19.05
C LYS A 71 1.79 -21.40 17.94
N ASP A 72 0.94 -20.42 18.24
CA ASP A 72 0.03 -19.80 17.27
C ASP A 72 0.67 -18.60 16.56
N ALA A 73 1.91 -18.26 16.94
CA ALA A 73 2.69 -17.22 16.30
C ALA A 73 3.05 -17.62 14.87
N LYS A 74 2.42 -16.97 13.89
CA LYS A 74 2.72 -17.13 12.46
C LYS A 74 4.06 -16.50 12.03
N VAL A 75 4.87 -16.07 12.99
CA VAL A 75 6.16 -15.43 12.77
C VAL A 75 7.16 -16.14 13.67
N SER A 76 8.25 -16.67 13.11
CA SER A 76 9.37 -17.24 13.84
C SER A 76 10.66 -16.52 13.50
N LEU A 77 11.61 -16.54 14.44
CA LEU A 77 12.95 -15.99 14.25
C LEU A 77 13.94 -17.16 14.22
N ASP A 78 14.52 -17.41 13.05
CA ASP A 78 15.51 -18.47 12.85
C ASP A 78 16.91 -17.84 12.82
N VAL A 79 17.78 -18.21 13.77
CA VAL A 79 19.18 -17.78 13.75
C VAL A 79 19.95 -18.68 12.79
N LEU A 80 20.42 -18.09 11.68
CA LEU A 80 21.22 -18.80 10.69
C LEU A 80 22.61 -19.12 11.26
N PRO A 81 23.31 -20.15 10.75
CA PRO A 81 24.67 -20.52 11.19
C PRO A 81 25.71 -19.40 11.05
N ASN A 82 25.43 -18.37 10.24
CA ASN A 82 26.27 -17.19 10.06
C ASN A 82 25.95 -16.05 11.06
N GLY A 83 25.16 -16.31 12.09
CA GLY A 83 24.75 -15.34 13.11
C GLY A 83 23.67 -14.36 12.67
N ARG A 84 23.18 -14.44 11.42
CA ARG A 84 22.09 -13.58 10.94
C ARG A 84 20.74 -14.11 11.42
N VAL A 85 19.89 -13.24 11.94
CA VAL A 85 18.51 -13.57 12.27
C VAL A 85 17.67 -13.48 11.00
N LYS A 86 16.94 -14.55 10.67
CA LYS A 86 15.97 -14.59 9.59
C LYS A 86 14.58 -14.57 10.18
N LEU A 87 13.79 -13.58 9.79
CA LEU A 87 12.37 -13.52 10.11
C LEU A 87 11.60 -14.39 9.12
N ASN A 88 10.94 -15.42 9.62
CA ASN A 88 10.15 -16.36 8.84
C ASN A 88 8.68 -16.11 9.17
N VAL A 89 7.88 -15.77 8.16
CA VAL A 89 6.43 -15.57 8.32
C VAL A 89 5.77 -16.77 7.69
N GLU A 90 5.13 -17.60 8.51
CA GLU A 90 4.29 -18.67 8.01
C GLU A 90 3.19 -18.05 7.15
N LYS A 91 2.93 -18.69 5.99
CA LYS A 91 1.87 -18.26 5.10
C LYS A 91 0.58 -18.19 5.91
N LEU A 92 -0.13 -17.06 5.82
CA LEU A 92 -1.46 -16.91 6.39
C LEU A 92 -2.34 -18.02 5.81
N GLY A 93 -2.54 -19.10 6.59
CA GLY A 93 -3.49 -20.14 6.25
C GLY A 93 -4.86 -19.50 6.05
N ALA A 94 -5.62 -20.01 5.08
CA ALA A 94 -6.97 -19.54 4.83
C ALA A 94 -7.77 -19.65 6.14
N LEU A 95 -8.31 -18.51 6.60
CA LEU A 95 -9.32 -18.53 7.65
C LEU A 95 -10.49 -19.35 7.10
N GLY A 96 -10.90 -20.40 7.83
CA GLY A 96 -12.04 -21.22 7.43
C GLY A 96 -13.29 -20.35 7.21
N GLU A 97 -14.14 -20.72 6.25
CA GLU A 97 -15.33 -19.95 5.92
C GLU A 97 -16.31 -19.93 7.13
N PRO A 98 -16.68 -18.74 7.65
CA PRO A 98 -17.61 -18.67 8.77
C PRO A 98 -19.01 -19.11 8.33
N LYS A 99 -19.76 -19.72 9.25
CA LYS A 99 -21.12 -20.23 8.98
C LYS A 99 -22.06 -19.16 8.41
N SER A 100 -21.88 -17.89 8.82
CA SER A 100 -22.64 -16.75 8.30
C SER A 100 -22.37 -16.48 6.82
N LEU A 101 -21.12 -16.62 6.36
CA LEU A 101 -20.73 -16.40 4.97
C LEU A 101 -21.24 -17.54 4.08
N ALA A 102 -21.12 -18.78 4.57
CA ALA A 102 -21.70 -19.94 3.89
C ALA A 102 -23.23 -19.84 3.74
N TRP A 103 -23.93 -19.33 4.77
CA TRP A 103 -25.37 -19.06 4.71
C TRP A 103 -25.71 -17.95 3.71
N LEU A 104 -24.98 -16.82 3.77
CA LEU A 104 -25.22 -15.67 2.89
C LEU A 104 -25.03 -16.04 1.42
N ARG A 105 -23.95 -16.78 1.10
CA ARG A 105 -23.65 -17.25 -0.26
C ARG A 105 -24.80 -18.08 -0.83
N LYS A 106 -25.31 -19.04 -0.05
CA LYS A 106 -26.47 -19.86 -0.44
C LYS A 106 -27.74 -19.04 -0.64
N GLY A 107 -27.89 -17.92 0.07
CA GLY A 107 -29.00 -16.99 -0.12
C GLY A 107 -28.85 -16.22 -1.43
N VAL A 108 -27.68 -15.63 -1.67
CA VAL A 108 -27.37 -14.84 -2.87
C VAL A 108 -27.44 -15.68 -4.14
N GLU A 109 -26.96 -16.92 -4.12
CA GLU A 109 -27.03 -17.83 -5.28
C GLU A 109 -28.46 -18.16 -5.73
N LYS A 110 -29.46 -17.94 -4.88
CA LYS A 110 -30.89 -18.14 -5.20
C LYS A 110 -31.59 -16.88 -5.68
N MET A 111 -30.93 -15.72 -5.58
CA MET A 111 -31.46 -14.44 -6.02
C MET A 111 -31.22 -14.06 -7.49
N PRO A 112 -30.30 -14.67 -8.27
CA PRO A 112 -30.14 -14.24 -9.65
C PRO A 112 -31.44 -14.52 -10.43
N PRO A 113 -31.81 -13.62 -11.35
CA PRO A 113 -33.01 -13.81 -12.14
C PRO A 113 -32.87 -15.09 -12.98
N LYS A 114 -33.99 -15.78 -13.20
CA LYS A 114 -34.02 -17.04 -13.98
C LYS A 114 -33.73 -16.83 -15.47
N ILE A 115 -33.67 -15.57 -15.91
CA ILE A 115 -33.40 -15.18 -17.29
C ILE A 115 -31.90 -14.94 -17.45
N ASN A 116 -31.33 -15.34 -18.58
CA ASN A 116 -29.90 -15.12 -18.82
C ASN A 116 -29.65 -13.62 -19.06
N LEU A 117 -28.42 -13.16 -18.82
CA LEU A 117 -28.03 -11.77 -19.01
C LEU A 117 -28.34 -11.25 -20.43
N PRO A 118 -28.09 -12.01 -21.53
CA PRO A 118 -28.45 -11.54 -22.87
C PRO A 118 -29.95 -11.36 -23.06
N ASP A 119 -30.76 -12.28 -22.53
CA ASP A 119 -32.21 -12.23 -22.63
C ASP A 119 -32.77 -11.03 -21.85
N LEU A 120 -32.22 -10.75 -20.66
CA LEU A 120 -32.54 -9.54 -19.89
C LEU A 120 -32.22 -8.27 -20.68
N VAL A 121 -31.11 -8.26 -21.40
CA VAL A 121 -30.71 -7.11 -22.24
C VAL A 121 -31.70 -6.90 -23.39
N PHE A 122 -32.20 -7.97 -24.03
CA PHE A 122 -33.21 -7.87 -25.08
C PHE A 122 -34.58 -7.46 -24.54
N ASP A 123 -35.01 -7.99 -23.39
CA ASP A 123 -36.20 -7.51 -22.69
C ASP A 123 -36.04 -6.03 -22.37
N VAL A 124 -34.84 -5.63 -21.91
CA VAL A 124 -34.57 -4.24 -21.58
C VAL A 124 -34.53 -3.34 -22.82
N HIS A 125 -34.20 -3.87 -23.97
CA HIS A 125 -34.29 -3.14 -25.22
C HIS A 125 -35.74 -2.98 -25.69
N SER A 126 -36.59 -3.98 -25.52
CA SER A 126 -37.98 -3.98 -26.02
C SER A 126 -38.85 -2.82 -25.52
N TRP A 127 -38.63 -2.37 -24.27
CA TRP A 127 -39.33 -1.26 -23.61
C TRP A 127 -38.53 0.07 -23.54
N THR A 128 -37.23 0.09 -23.90
CA THR A 128 -36.40 1.33 -23.83
C THR A 128 -35.79 1.76 -25.16
N GLY A 129 -35.68 0.86 -26.14
CA GLY A 129 -35.00 1.14 -27.41
C GLY A 129 -33.49 1.37 -27.26
N PHE A 130 -32.86 1.08 -26.11
CA PHE A 130 -31.49 1.56 -25.88
C PHE A 130 -30.43 1.05 -26.88
N LEU A 131 -30.63 -0.13 -27.47
CA LEU A 131 -29.73 -0.68 -28.49
C LEU A 131 -29.76 0.10 -29.82
N ASP A 132 -30.80 0.91 -30.07
CA ASP A 132 -30.92 1.73 -31.29
C ASP A 132 -29.88 2.86 -31.35
N ALA A 133 -29.28 3.22 -30.22
CA ALA A 133 -28.18 4.18 -30.15
C ALA A 133 -26.83 3.61 -30.62
N PHE A 134 -26.72 2.28 -30.79
CA PHE A 134 -25.49 1.62 -31.21
C PHE A 134 -25.50 1.34 -32.71
N VAL A 135 -24.48 1.81 -33.42
CA VAL A 135 -24.29 1.51 -34.84
C VAL A 135 -23.49 0.21 -34.97
N HIS A 136 -24.05 -0.78 -35.67
CA HIS A 136 -23.33 -2.01 -36.00
C HIS A 136 -22.15 -1.69 -36.93
N LEU A 137 -20.92 -1.90 -36.44
CA LEU A 137 -19.69 -1.67 -37.21
C LEU A 137 -19.54 -2.55 -38.47
N ALA A 138 -20.43 -3.54 -38.67
CA ALA A 138 -20.48 -4.38 -39.86
C ALA A 138 -21.38 -3.82 -40.99
N THR A 139 -22.15 -2.76 -40.73
CA THR A 139 -23.07 -2.13 -41.71
C THR A 139 -22.66 -0.70 -42.06
N ALA A 140 -21.52 -0.23 -41.53
CA ALA A 140 -20.94 1.04 -41.95
C ALA A 140 -20.44 0.91 -43.40
N PRO A 141 -20.87 1.78 -44.34
CA PRO A 141 -20.29 1.81 -45.66
C PRO A 141 -18.78 2.09 -45.55
N PRO A 142 -17.93 1.45 -46.38
CA PRO A 142 -16.50 1.74 -46.36
C PRO A 142 -16.27 3.22 -46.67
N VAL A 143 -15.41 3.85 -45.86
CA VAL A 143 -14.89 5.22 -46.05
C VAL A 143 -14.01 5.28 -47.29
#